data_AF-A0A7X9TP64-F1
#
_entry.id   AF-A0A7X9TP64-F1
#
_cell.length_a   1.000
_cell.length_b   1.000
_cell.length_c   1.000
_cell.angle_alpha   90.00
_cell.angle_beta   90.00
_cell.angle_gamma   90.00
#
_symmetry.space_group_name_H-M   'P 1'
#
loop_
_entity.id
_entity.type
_entity.pdbx_description
1 polymer ?
#
loop_
_entity_poly.entity_id
_entity_poly.type
_entity_poly.pdbx_seq_one_letter_code
_entity_poly.pdbx_strand_id
1 'polypeptide(L)' 'MSFLRDQSALLQHPGAHHKTLLLQAHELYRAQVIERDDLCDLLELADGALAYAVETRLDESGNL' A
#
# COMPACT_ATOMS: atom_id res chain seq x y z
N MET A 1 -19.25 4.36 2.12
CA MET A 1 -17.93 4.26 2.79
C MET A 1 -17.52 2.80 2.84
N SER A 2 -16.73 2.33 1.88
CA SER A 2 -16.33 0.91 1.76
C SER A 2 -14.81 0.72 1.68
N PHE A 3 -14.01 1.69 2.11
CA PHE A 3 -12.54 1.59 2.10
C PHE A 3 -11.98 0.57 3.11
N LEU A 4 -12.79 0.12 4.07
CA LEU A 4 -12.37 -0.85 5.10
C LEU A 4 -12.36 -2.31 4.62
N ARG A 5 -12.87 -2.60 3.41
CA ARG A 5 -12.98 -3.99 2.95
C ARG A 5 -11.67 -4.58 2.40
N ASP A 6 -10.67 -3.75 2.16
CA ASP A 6 -9.37 -4.18 1.64
C ASP A 6 -8.32 -4.45 2.72
N GLN A 7 -8.58 -4.16 4.00
CA GLN A 7 -7.58 -4.37 5.07
C GLN A 7 -7.16 -5.85 5.18
N SER A 8 -8.10 -6.78 4.94
CA SER A 8 -7.81 -8.22 4.89
C SER A 8 -7.05 -8.66 3.63
N ALA A 9 -7.25 -7.99 2.49
CA ALA A 9 -6.50 -8.28 1.27
C ALA A 9 -5.06 -7.73 1.34
N LEU A 10 -4.91 -6.58 2.01
CA LEU A 10 -3.64 -5.92 2.30
C LEU A 10 -2.72 -6.80 3.16
N LEU A 11 -3.28 -7.57 4.10
CA LEU A 11 -2.54 -8.50 4.97
C LEU A 11 -2.24 -9.86 4.32
N GLN A 12 -3.07 -10.34 3.39
CA GLN A 12 -2.87 -11.64 2.74
C GLN A 12 -1.77 -11.61 1.66
N HIS A 13 -1.68 -10.52 0.88
CA HIS A 13 -0.71 -10.38 -0.20
C HIS A 13 -0.08 -8.97 -0.22
N PRO A 14 0.67 -8.61 0.84
CA PRO A 14 1.18 -7.24 1.02
C PRO A 14 2.03 -6.76 -0.15
N GLY A 15 2.88 -7.63 -0.73
CA GLY A 15 3.69 -7.27 -1.90
C GLY A 15 2.89 -7.06 -3.20
N ALA A 16 1.82 -7.84 -3.43
CA ALA A 16 0.99 -7.67 -4.61
C ALA A 16 0.15 -6.39 -4.52
N HIS A 17 -0.37 -6.09 -3.33
CA HIS A 17 -1.12 -4.88 -3.07
C HIS A 17 -0.24 -3.63 -3.18
N HIS A 18 0.96 -3.67 -2.59
CA HIS A 18 1.96 -2.60 -2.73
C HIS A 18 2.26 -2.31 -4.21
N LYS A 19 2.51 -3.33 -5.03
CA LYS A 19 2.72 -3.16 -6.47
C LYS A 19 1.54 -2.47 -7.19
N THR A 20 0.31 -2.82 -6.84
CA THR A 20 -0.89 -2.16 -7.40
C THR A 20 -0.96 -0.69 -7.00
N LEU A 21 -0.65 -0.34 -5.74
CA LEU A 21 -0.62 1.05 -5.27
C LEU A 21 0.40 1.89 -6.04
N LEU A 22 1.61 1.37 -6.26
CA LEU A 22 2.65 2.05 -7.05
C LEU A 22 2.17 2.32 -8.49
N LEU A 23 1.55 1.32 -9.14
CA LEU A 23 1.04 1.45 -10.50
C LEU A 23 -0.05 2.53 -10.59
N GLN A 24 -1.00 2.52 -9.66
CA GLN A 24 -2.08 3.51 -9.62
C GLN A 24 -1.57 4.93 -9.36
N ALA A 25 -0.62 5.10 -8.44
CA ALA A 25 0.00 6.41 -8.16
C ALA A 25 0.71 6.96 -9.41
N HIS A 26 1.46 6.11 -10.13
CA HIS A 26 2.09 6.50 -11.39
C HIS A 26 1.08 6.80 -12.51
N GLU A 27 -0.03 6.07 -12.59
CA GLU A 27 -1.10 6.36 -13.56
C GLU A 27 -1.73 7.74 -13.30
N LEU A 28 -2.01 8.07 -12.04
CA LEU A 28 -2.54 9.38 -11.64
C LEU A 28 -1.58 10.52 -11.99
N TYR A 29 -0.29 10.34 -11.71
CA TYR A 29 0.72 11.34 -12.06
C TYR A 29 0.87 11.52 -13.56
N ARG A 30 0.88 10.42 -14.34
CA ARG A 30 0.93 10.46 -15.81
C ARG A 30 -0.31 11.11 -16.42
N ALA A 31 -1.47 10.95 -15.79
CA ALA A 31 -2.71 11.61 -16.16
C ALA A 31 -2.78 13.07 -15.71
N GLN A 32 -1.74 13.59 -15.04
CA GLN A 32 -1.67 14.95 -14.48
C GLN A 32 -2.81 15.25 -13.50
N VAL A 33 -3.32 14.22 -12.82
CA VAL A 33 -4.38 14.35 -11.80
C VAL A 33 -3.79 14.75 -10.45
N ILE A 34 -2.53 14.37 -10.21
CA ILE A 34 -1.76 14.68 -9.00
C ILE A 34 -0.41 15.28 -9.40
N GLU A 35 0.19 16.05 -8.50
CA GLU A 35 1.52 16.63 -8.72
C GLU A 35 2.63 15.69 -8.27
N ARG A 36 3.88 16.11 -8.49
CA ARG A 36 5.06 15.31 -8.14
C ARG A 36 5.16 15.08 -6.62
N ASP A 37 4.83 16.08 -5.83
CA ASP A 37 4.92 15.98 -4.37
C ASP A 37 3.85 15.02 -3.84
N ASP A 38 2.61 15.08 -4.37
CA ASP A 38 1.56 14.09 -4.09
C ASP A 38 1.98 12.66 -4.46
N LEU A 39 2.65 12.49 -5.61
CA LEU A 39 3.18 11.19 -6.00
C LEU A 39 4.20 10.69 -4.97
N CYS A 40 5.14 11.52 -4.53
CA CYS A 40 6.11 11.15 -3.50
C CYS A 40 5.41 10.70 -2.21
N ASP A 41 4.44 11.47 -1.72
CA ASP A 41 3.68 11.14 -0.51
C ASP A 41 2.93 9.80 -0.64
N LEU A 42 2.33 9.53 -1.80
CA LEU A 42 1.63 8.26 -2.05
C LEU A 42 2.57 7.05 -2.09
N LEU A 43 3.78 7.23 -2.64
CA LEU A 43 4.79 6.16 -2.67
C LEU A 43 5.29 5.86 -1.25
N GLU A 44 5.58 6.90 -0.46
CA GLU A 44 6.00 6.75 0.94
C GLU A 44 4.91 6.06 1.78
N LEU A 45 3.64 6.41 1.58
CA LEU A 45 2.52 5.76 2.26
C LEU A 45 2.39 4.29 1.86
N ALA A 46 2.59 3.96 0.58
CA ALA A 46 2.54 2.58 0.10
C ALA A 46 3.68 1.73 0.67
N ASP A 47 4.87 2.30 0.82
CA ASP A 47 6.02 1.66 1.48
C ASP A 47 5.73 1.42 2.97
N GLY A 48 5.21 2.43 3.67
CA GLY A 48 4.82 2.32 5.08
C GLY A 48 3.75 1.25 5.31
N ALA A 49 2.74 1.19 4.43
CA ALA A 49 1.70 0.16 4.50
C ALA A 49 2.25 -1.25 4.27
N LEU A 50 3.22 -1.42 3.37
CA LEU A 50 3.90 -2.69 3.14
C LEU A 50 4.71 -3.11 4.38
N ALA A 51 5.50 -2.21 4.95
CA ALA A 51 6.29 -2.47 6.15
C ALA A 51 5.39 -2.92 7.31
N TYR A 52 4.33 -2.16 7.59
CA TYR A 52 3.35 -2.50 8.63
C TYR A 52 2.72 -3.88 8.41
N ALA A 53 2.30 -4.20 7.18
CA ALA A 53 1.68 -5.48 6.87
C ALA A 53 2.66 -6.66 7.00
N VAL A 54 3.93 -6.47 6.65
CA VAL A 54 4.98 -7.48 6.83
C VAL A 54 5.27 -7.70 8.30
N GLU A 55 5.45 -6.63 9.08
CA GLU A 55 5.70 -6.70 10.53
C GLU A 55 4.53 -7.36 11.26
N THR A 56 3.30 -6.93 10.99
CA THR A 56 2.09 -7.52 11.58
C THR A 56 1.99 -9.01 11.28
N ARG A 57 2.27 -9.43 10.04
CA ARG A 57 2.22 -10.83 9.64
C ARG A 57 3.33 -11.67 10.29
N LEU A 58 4.51 -11.08 10.52
CA LEU A 58 5.61 -11.72 11.25
C LEU A 58 5.27 -11.87 12.74
N ASP A 59 4.69 -10.85 13.37
CA ASP A 59 4.24 -10.89 14.76
C ASP A 59 3.13 -11.94 14.97
N GLU A 60 2.17 -12.04 14.04
CA GLU A 60 1.14 -13.08 14.04
C GLU A 60 1.72 -14.50 13.89
N SER A 61 2.82 -14.63 13.14
CA SER A 61 3.51 -15.92 12.91
C SER A 61 4.49 -16.29 14.04
N GLY A 62 4.94 -15.31 14.83
CA GLY A 62 5.93 -15.45 15.90
C GLY A 62 5.35 -15.72 17.29
N ASN A 63 4.02 -15.83 17.42
CA ASN A 63 3.34 -16.09 18.69
C ASN A 63 3.08 -17.59 18.97
N LEU A 64 4.07 -18.46 18.67
CA LEU A 64 4.09 -19.89 19.03
C LEU A 64 5.21 -20.21 20.01
#